data_AF-A0A353S7F3-F1
#
_entry.id   AF-A0A353S7F3-F1
#
_cell.length_a   1.000
_cell.length_b   1.000
_cell.length_c   1.000
_cell.angle_alpha   90.00
_cell.angle_beta   90.00
_cell.angle_gamma   90.00
#
_symmetry.space_group_name_H-M   'P 1'
#
loop_
_entity.id
_entity.type
_entity.pdbx_description
1 polymer ?
#
loop_
_entity_poly.entity_id
_entity_poly.type
_entity_poly.pdbx_seq_one_letter_code
_entity_poly.pdbx_strand_id
1 'polypeptide(L)'
;MSGKTVISREYSSEWTEDSEPFYPVNDGTNGTLYGKYRQLADALPGVLFGGHLAEYRYYDMDDVIAKAMDDFERFSGTRHEG
;
A
#
# COMPACT_ATOMS: atom_id res chain seq x y z
N MET A 1 -6.00 19.95 -38.89
CA MET A 1 -6.69 19.02 -37.97
C MET A 1 -7.01 19.79 -36.70
N SER A 2 -8.28 19.93 -36.34
CA SER A 2 -8.66 20.50 -35.04
C SER A 2 -8.25 19.49 -33.95
N GLY A 3 -7.40 19.91 -33.01
CA GLY A 3 -6.84 19.02 -31.98
C GLY A 3 -7.90 18.59 -30.98
N LYS A 4 -7.93 17.31 -30.63
CA LYS A 4 -8.75 16.79 -29.52
C LYS A 4 -7.90 16.75 -28.25
N THR A 5 -8.54 16.97 -27.11
CA THR A 5 -7.95 16.80 -25.78
C THR A 5 -8.91 16.01 -24.90
N VAL A 6 -8.40 15.43 -23.81
CA VAL A 6 -9.15 14.69 -22.81
C VAL A 6 -9.04 15.43 -21.48
N ILE A 7 -10.16 15.56 -20.78
CA ILE A 7 -10.21 16.06 -19.40
C ILE A 7 -10.77 14.97 -18.50
N SER A 8 -10.25 14.87 -17.28
CA SER A 8 -10.82 14.04 -16.21
C SER A 8 -11.45 14.92 -15.15
N ARG A 9 -12.44 14.37 -14.44
CA ARG A 9 -13.04 14.96 -13.24
C ARG A 9 -13.08 13.88 -12.18
N GLU A 10 -12.58 14.20 -11.00
CA GLU A 10 -12.54 13.30 -9.87
C GLU A 10 -13.59 13.72 -8.85
N TYR A 11 -14.26 12.72 -8.28
CA TYR A 11 -15.31 12.89 -7.29
C TYR A 11 -14.98 11.97 -6.13
N SER A 12 -14.98 12.52 -4.91
CA SER A 12 -14.83 11.71 -3.70
C SER A 12 -16.10 10.89 -3.47
N SER A 13 -15.93 9.65 -3.02
CA SER A 13 -17.01 8.74 -2.65
C SER A 13 -16.60 7.91 -1.44
N GLU A 14 -17.58 7.56 -0.60
CA GLU A 14 -17.39 6.55 0.43
C GLU A 14 -17.06 5.20 -0.21
N TRP A 15 -16.21 4.42 0.43
CA TRP A 15 -15.85 3.08 -0.05
C TRP A 15 -17.03 2.12 0.12
N THR A 16 -17.21 1.23 -0.85
CA THR A 16 -18.13 0.09 -0.80
C THR A 16 -17.39 -1.18 -1.21
N GLU A 17 -17.95 -2.36 -0.95
CA GLU A 17 -17.34 -3.64 -1.36
C GLU A 17 -17.07 -3.74 -2.88
N ASP A 18 -17.87 -3.04 -3.69
CA ASP A 18 -17.71 -2.95 -5.14
C ASP A 18 -16.72 -1.85 -5.59
N SER A 19 -16.17 -1.07 -4.65
CA SER A 19 -15.27 0.05 -4.94
C SER A 19 -13.80 -0.35 -4.83
N GLU A 20 -12.96 0.19 -5.72
CA GLU A 20 -11.51 0.09 -5.58
C GLU A 20 -11.02 0.85 -4.32
N PRO A 21 -10.21 0.22 -3.46
CA PRO A 21 -9.72 0.86 -2.25
C PRO A 21 -8.54 1.80 -2.56
N PHE A 22 -8.82 3.10 -2.66
CA PHE A 22 -7.79 4.11 -2.98
C PHE A 22 -7.11 4.74 -1.77
N TYR A 23 -7.81 4.88 -0.64
CA TYR A 23 -7.29 5.62 0.52
C TYR A 23 -7.62 4.91 1.84
N PRO A 24 -6.63 4.67 2.71
CA PRO A 24 -6.88 4.13 4.04
C PRO A 24 -7.54 5.17 4.93
N VAL A 25 -8.53 4.74 5.72
CA VAL A 25 -9.18 5.56 6.73
C VAL A 25 -8.48 5.33 8.06
N ASN A 26 -7.57 6.23 8.43
CA ASN A 26 -6.73 6.11 9.62
C ASN A 26 -7.45 6.56 10.89
N ASP A 27 -8.31 5.70 11.42
CA ASP A 27 -8.96 5.86 12.72
C ASP A 27 -8.56 4.75 13.71
N GLY A 28 -8.98 4.90 14.98
CA GLY A 28 -8.62 3.95 16.04
C GLY A 28 -9.19 2.54 15.84
N THR A 29 -10.37 2.42 15.21
CA THR A 29 -10.99 1.12 14.92
C THR A 29 -10.20 0.40 13.82
N ASN A 30 -9.91 1.09 12.73
CA ASN A 30 -9.17 0.55 11.59
C ASN A 30 -7.72 0.26 11.95
N GLY A 31 -7.07 1.11 12.74
CA GLY A 31 -5.73 0.85 13.26
C GLY A 31 -5.65 -0.41 14.12
N THR A 32 -6.67 -0.62 14.98
CA THR A 32 -6.76 -1.85 15.79
C THR A 32 -6.96 -3.09 14.91
N LEU A 33 -7.82 -3.00 13.90
CA LEU A 33 -8.07 -4.09 12.96
C LEU A 33 -6.82 -4.42 12.13
N TYR A 34 -6.16 -3.39 11.58
CA TYR A 34 -4.90 -3.54 10.87
C TYR A 34 -3.84 -4.23 11.74
N GLY A 35 -3.71 -3.82 13.01
CA GLY A 35 -2.77 -4.46 13.94
C GLY A 35 -2.99 -5.97 14.10
N LYS A 36 -4.24 -6.42 14.11
CA LYS A 36 -4.56 -7.87 14.15
C LYS A 36 -4.12 -8.57 12.87
N TYR A 37 -4.40 -7.99 11.70
CA TYR A 37 -3.96 -8.55 10.42
C TYR A 37 -2.43 -8.54 10.28
N ARG A 38 -1.75 -7.52 10.79
CA ARG A 38 -0.29 -7.45 10.79
C ARG A 38 0.32 -8.60 11.58
N GLN A 39 -0.23 -8.92 12.76
CA GLN A 39 0.22 -10.08 13.54
C GLN A 39 0.06 -11.40 12.78
N LEU A 40 -1.05 -11.58 12.06
CA LEU A 40 -1.27 -12.76 11.21
C LEU A 40 -0.30 -12.80 10.03
N ALA A 41 -0.05 -11.66 9.39
CA ALA A 41 0.89 -11.54 8.28
C ALA A 41 2.33 -11.86 8.72
N ASP A 42 2.77 -11.35 9.87
CA ASP A 42 4.09 -11.60 10.43
C ASP A 42 4.33 -13.07 10.80
N ALA A 43 3.25 -13.83 11.04
CA ALA A 43 3.32 -15.25 11.36
C ALA A 43 3.40 -16.16 10.11
N LEU A 44 3.26 -15.63 8.89
CA LEU A 44 3.27 -16.41 7.64
C LEU A 44 4.70 -16.55 7.11
N PRO A 45 5.29 -17.77 7.15
CA PRO A 45 6.65 -17.97 6.67
C PRO A 45 6.72 -17.87 5.14
N GLY A 46 7.76 -17.20 4.65
CA GLY A 46 8.04 -17.10 3.21
C GLY A 46 7.10 -16.17 2.45
N VAL A 47 6.30 -15.34 3.13
CA VAL A 47 5.44 -14.33 2.52
C VAL A 47 5.85 -12.94 3.03
N LEU A 48 6.01 -12.00 2.10
CA LEU A 48 6.29 -10.60 2.38
C LEU A 48 5.06 -9.76 2.00
N PHE A 49 4.46 -9.09 2.99
CA PHE A 49 3.36 -8.17 2.81
C PHE A 49 3.88 -6.72 2.81
N GLY A 50 3.84 -6.05 1.66
CA GLY A 50 4.36 -4.70 1.48
C GLY A 50 3.51 -3.86 0.52
N GLY A 51 3.66 -2.53 0.65
CA GLY A 51 2.96 -1.55 -0.18
C GLY A 51 1.63 -1.05 0.40
N HIS A 52 1.01 -0.12 -0.32
CA HIS A 52 -0.13 0.70 0.13
C HIS A 52 -1.26 -0.10 0.81
N LEU A 53 -1.75 -1.12 0.10
CA LEU A 53 -2.88 -1.93 0.55
C LEU A 53 -2.48 -2.93 1.64
N ALA A 54 -1.34 -3.61 1.48
CA ALA A 54 -0.90 -4.65 2.40
C ALA A 54 -0.49 -4.08 3.78
N GLU A 55 -0.05 -2.82 3.82
CA GLU A 55 0.41 -2.15 5.04
C GLU A 55 -0.56 -1.08 5.55
N TYR A 56 -1.72 -0.98 4.92
CA TYR A 56 -2.77 -0.03 5.28
C TYR A 56 -2.23 1.39 5.46
N ARG A 57 -1.46 1.87 4.48
CA ARG A 57 -0.74 3.15 4.58
C ARG A 57 -0.77 3.89 3.26
N TYR A 58 -1.06 5.18 3.32
CA TYR A 58 -0.89 6.08 2.18
C TYR A 58 0.60 6.29 1.88
N TYR A 59 1.01 5.95 0.66
CA TYR A 59 2.38 6.13 0.17
C TYR A 59 2.36 6.98 -1.08
N ASP A 60 3.31 7.89 -1.20
CA ASP A 60 3.70 8.43 -2.50
C ASP A 60 4.50 7.38 -3.28
N MET A 61 4.64 7.58 -4.59
CA MET A 61 5.25 6.57 -5.48
C MET A 61 6.71 6.28 -5.13
N ASP A 62 7.48 7.29 -4.77
CA ASP A 62 8.89 7.16 -4.37
C ASP A 62 9.03 6.42 -3.03
N ASP A 63 8.16 6.71 -2.06
CA ASP A 63 8.15 6.01 -0.78
C ASP A 63 7.92 4.51 -0.94
N VAL A 64 6.93 4.12 -1.76
CA VAL A 64 6.61 2.69 -1.96
C VAL A 64 7.71 1.97 -2.74
N ILE A 65 8.38 2.65 -3.68
CA ILE A 65 9.53 2.08 -4.40
C ILE A 65 10.71 1.88 -3.45
N ALA A 66 11.09 2.90 -2.69
CA ALA A 66 12.19 2.80 -1.73
C ALA A 66 11.95 1.68 -0.72
N LYS A 67 10.71 1.60 -0.21
CA LYS A 67 10.32 0.55 0.71
C LYS A 67 10.35 -0.84 0.10
N ALA A 68 9.89 -1.01 -1.14
CA ALA A 68 9.96 -2.32 -1.80
C ALA A 68 11.41 -2.82 -1.93
N MET A 69 12.36 -1.92 -2.21
CA MET A 69 13.79 -2.25 -2.26
C MET A 69 14.30 -2.69 -0.88
N ASP A 70 14.02 -1.89 0.17
CA ASP A 70 14.40 -2.20 1.55
C ASP A 70 13.82 -3.52 2.05
N ASP A 71 12.53 -3.76 1.79
CA ASP A 71 11.85 -4.98 2.22
C ASP A 71 12.42 -6.21 1.49
N PHE A 72 12.73 -6.07 0.19
CA PHE A 72 13.36 -7.14 -0.59
C PHE A 72 14.73 -7.51 -0.03
N GLU A 73 15.62 -6.54 0.19
CA GLU A 73 16.96 -6.80 0.74
C GLU A 73 16.92 -7.53 2.09
N ARG A 74 15.99 -7.12 2.96
CA ARG A 74 15.76 -7.75 4.27
C ARG A 74 15.23 -9.18 4.12
N PHE A 75 14.31 -9.39 3.20
CA PHE A 75 13.68 -10.70 2.98
C PHE A 75 14.61 -11.70 2.29
N SER A 76 15.38 -11.26 1.30
CA SER A 76 16.32 -12.10 0.54
C SER A 76 17.64 -12.35 1.29
N GLY A 77 17.90 -11.63 2.39
CA GLY A 77 19.16 -11.67 3.13
C GLY A 77 20.33 -11.05 2.37
N THR A 78 20.07 -10.29 1.31
CA THR A 78 21.09 -9.68 0.44
C THR A 78 21.39 -8.26 0.93
N ARG A 79 21.99 -8.11 2.11
CA ARG A 79 22.58 -6.81 2.47
C ARG A 79 23.93 -6.66 1.78
N HIS A 80 24.00 -5.76 0.82
CA HIS A 80 25.28 -5.26 0.32
C HIS A 80 25.84 -4.30 1.38
N GLU A 81 26.77 -4.79 2.19
CA GLU A 81 27.61 -3.92 3.03
C GLU A 81 28.39 -2.99 2.10
N GLY A 82 28.10 -1.70 2.19
CA GLY A 82 28.85 -0.63 1.52
C GLY A 82 30.13 -0.30 2.27
#